data_AF-A0A7W1TK59-F1
#
_entry.id   AF-A0A7W1TK59-F1
#
_cell.length_a   1.000
_cell.length_b   1.000
_cell.length_c   1.000
_cell.angle_alpha   90.00
_cell.angle_beta   90.00
_cell.angle_gamma   90.00
#
_symmetry.space_group_name_H-M   'P 1'
#
loop_
_entity.id
_entity.type
_entity.pdbx_description
1 polymer ?
#
loop_
_entity_poly.entity_id
_entity_poly.type
_entity_poly.pdbx_seq_one_letter_code
_entity_poly.pdbx_strand_id
1 'polypeptide(L)' 'MTSFIEAAAARGVPLTLLDLRGQTLDQLYGASLLLVRPDQHVAWRGASVDQSTAGAVLDRVRGAQGVKHIETVVH' A
#
# COMPACT_ATOMS: atom_id res chain seq x y z
N MET A 1 -3.20 12.23 4.07
CA MET A 1 -1.93 11.48 4.28
C MET A 1 -1.98 10.55 5.49
N THR A 2 -2.96 10.65 6.41
CA THR A 2 -3.01 9.82 7.63
C THR A 2 -3.58 8.41 7.41
N SER A 3 -4.26 8.15 6.28
CA SER A 3 -5.04 6.93 6.12
C SER A 3 -4.22 5.63 6.19
N PHE A 4 -3.00 5.60 5.66
CA PHE A 4 -2.11 4.45 5.83
C PHE A 4 -1.58 4.31 7.27
N ILE A 5 -1.31 5.43 7.95
CA ILE A 5 -0.80 5.44 9.32
C ILE A 5 -1.86 4.88 10.27
N GLU A 6 -3.09 5.39 10.18
CA GLU A 6 -4.21 4.93 10.99
C GLU A 6 -4.56 3.47 10.68
N ALA A 7 -4.61 3.09 9.39
CA ALA A 7 -4.92 1.73 8.99
C ALA A 7 -3.83 0.72 9.41
N ALA A 8 -2.55 1.13 9.44
CA ALA A 8 -1.44 0.31 9.93
C ALA A 8 -1.49 0.17 11.45
N ALA A 9 -1.72 1.26 12.18
CA ALA A 9 -1.88 1.25 13.63
C ALA A 9 -3.03 0.33 14.08
N ALA A 10 -4.19 0.42 13.42
CA ALA A 10 -5.33 -0.45 13.68
C ALA A 10 -5.06 -1.95 13.43
N ARG A 11 -4.03 -2.27 12.63
CA ARG A 11 -3.63 -3.65 12.28
C ARG A 11 -2.38 -4.13 13.00
N GLY A 12 -1.76 -3.28 13.84
CA GLY A 12 -0.46 -3.57 14.46
C GLY A 12 0.68 -3.76 13.46
N VAL A 13 0.56 -3.17 12.26
CA VAL A 13 1.61 -3.26 11.23
C VAL A 13 2.66 -2.19 11.50
N PRO A 14 3.95 -2.54 11.65
CA PRO A 14 5.01 -1.54 11.74
C PRO A 14 5.10 -0.79 10.41
N LEU A 15 4.83 0.51 10.44
CA LEU A 15 4.89 1.40 9.29
C LEU A 15 5.82 2.58 9.60
N THR A 16 6.82 2.78 8.75
CA THR A 16 7.70 3.96 8.81
C THR A 16 7.23 4.98 7.78
N LEU A 17 6.91 6.20 8.23
CA LEU A 17 6.62 7.31 7.34
C LEU A 17 7.95 7.93 6.88
N LEU A 18 8.27 7.78 5.60
CA LEU A 18 9.39 8.49 4.98
C LEU A 18 8.84 9.68 4.19
N ASP A 19 9.15 10.87 4.66
CA ASP A 19 8.73 12.11 4.03
C ASP A 19 9.85 12.60 3.09
N LEU A 20 9.61 12.49 1.79
CA LEU A 20 10.55 12.86 0.73
C LEU A 20 10.13 14.17 0.04
N ARG A 21 9.39 15.05 0.72
CA ARG A 21 9.06 16.39 0.19
C ARG A 21 10.31 17.09 -0.33
N GLY A 22 10.25 17.57 -1.58
CA GLY A 22 11.37 18.21 -2.27
C GLY A 22 12.21 17.28 -3.14
N GLN A 23 12.00 15.96 -3.05
CA GLN A 23 12.47 15.01 -4.07
C GLN A 23 11.37 14.81 -5.11
N THR A 24 11.74 14.74 -6.39
CA THR A 24 10.79 14.60 -7.50
C THR A 24 10.28 13.17 -7.63
N LEU A 25 9.60 12.67 -6.59
CA LEU A 25 8.97 11.35 -6.58
C LEU A 25 7.97 11.18 -7.71
N ASP A 26 7.25 12.24 -8.09
CA ASP A 26 6.33 12.20 -9.22
C ASP A 26 7.07 11.93 -10.55
N GLN A 27 8.28 12.46 -10.73
CA GLN A 27 9.09 12.19 -11.92
C GLN A 27 9.71 10.79 -11.89
N LEU A 28 10.10 10.30 -10.71
CA LEU A 28 10.80 9.03 -10.57
C LEU A 28 9.85 7.83 -10.55
N TYR A 29 8.69 7.96 -9.91
CA TYR A 29 7.75 6.87 -9.64
C TYR A 29 6.34 7.09 -10.18
N GLY A 30 6.04 8.28 -10.70
CA GLY A 30 4.73 8.63 -11.26
C GLY A 30 3.63 8.75 -10.21
N ALA A 31 3.98 8.94 -8.94
CA ALA A 31 3.02 9.02 -7.84
C ALA A 31 3.58 9.79 -6.63
N SER A 32 2.70 10.51 -5.95
CA SER A 32 3.06 11.33 -4.78
C SER A 32 3.06 10.54 -3.47
N LEU A 33 2.48 9.33 -3.45
CA LEU A 33 2.50 8.39 -2.33
C LEU A 33 2.92 7.00 -2.81
N LEU A 34 3.81 6.39 -2.05
CA LEU A 34 4.32 5.04 -2.28
C LEU A 34 4.23 4.24 -0.98
N LEU A 35 3.77 3.00 -1.09
CA LEU A 35 3.90 2.00 -0.05
C LEU A 35 4.98 1.01 -0.48
N VAL A 36 6.04 0.91 0.29
CA VAL A 36 7.20 0.06 -0.01
C VAL A 36 7.33 -1.02 1.06
N ARG A 37 7.60 -2.25 0.63
CA ARG A 37 7.82 -3.40 1.51
C ARG A 37 9.24 -3.41 2.09
N PRO A 38 9.48 -4.14 3.20
CA PRO A 38 10.83 -4.32 3.74
C PRO A 38 11.83 -4.91 2.74
N ASP A 39 11.37 -5.71 1.78
CA ASP A 39 12.15 -6.26 0.67
C ASP A 39 12.34 -5.28 -0.52
N GLN A 40 12.09 -3.99 -0.31
CA GLN A 40 12.26 -2.88 -1.27
C GLN A 40 11.34 -2.92 -2.51
N HIS A 41 10.33 -3.79 -2.55
CA HIS A 41 9.32 -3.75 -3.61
C HIS A 41 8.21 -2.75 -3.31
N VAL A 42 7.79 -2.00 -4.33
CA VAL A 42 6.62 -1.12 -4.25
C VAL A 42 5.36 -1.98 -4.22
N ALA A 43 4.67 -1.94 -3.08
CA ALA A 43 3.42 -2.65 -2.83
C ALA A 43 2.19 -1.90 -3.37
N TRP A 44 2.25 -0.57 -3.36
CA TRP A 44 1.19 0.29 -3.88
C TRP A 44 1.74 1.68 -4.23
N ARG A 45 1.11 2.35 -5.21
CA ARG A 45 1.40 3.73 -5.59
C ARG A 45 0.13 4.49 -5.95
N GLY A 46 0.08 5.79 -5.67
CA GLY A 46 -1.02 6.67 -6.04
C GLY A 46 -0.88 8.09 -5.50
N ALA A 47 -1.81 8.97 -5.83
CA ALA A 47 -1.79 10.37 -5.37
C ALA A 47 -2.47 10.54 -3.99
N SER A 48 -3.55 9.79 -3.75
CA SER A 48 -4.29 9.79 -2.48
C SER A 48 -5.01 8.46 -2.30
N VAL A 49 -5.42 8.19 -1.07
CA VAL A 49 -6.13 6.96 -0.70
C VAL A 49 -7.04 7.28 0.49
N ASP A 50 -8.23 6.68 0.52
CA ASP A 50 -9.13 6.76 1.67
C ASP A 50 -8.81 5.65 2.70
N GLN A 51 -9.50 5.67 3.84
CA GLN A 51 -9.27 4.71 4.91
C GLN A 51 -9.55 3.26 4.49
N SER A 52 -10.60 3.06 3.69
CA SER A 52 -11.04 1.74 3.27
C SER A 52 -10.03 1.08 2.33
N THR A 53 -9.56 1.84 1.33
CA THR A 53 -8.56 1.38 0.36
C THR A 53 -7.21 1.19 1.03
N ALA A 54 -6.78 2.09 1.93
CA ALA A 54 -5.54 1.94 2.68
C ALA A 54 -5.53 0.64 3.50
N GLY A 55 -6.65 0.33 4.15
CA GLY A 55 -6.84 -0.93 4.86
C GLY A 55 -6.76 -2.15 3.96
N ALA A 56 -7.46 -2.13 2.82
CA ALA A 56 -7.45 -3.24 1.86
C ALA A 56 -6.05 -3.50 1.27
N VAL A 57 -5.30 -2.43 0.95
CA VAL A 57 -3.92 -2.52 0.48
C VAL A 57 -3.03 -3.16 1.55
N LEU A 58 -3.11 -2.71 2.81
CA LEU A 58 -2.33 -3.29 3.90
C LEU A 58 -2.68 -4.76 4.13
N ASP A 59 -3.96 -5.14 4.05
CA ASP A 59 -4.41 -6.52 4.17
C ASP A 59 -3.87 -7.40 3.04
N ARG A 60 -3.76 -6.87 1.82
CA ARG A 60 -3.17 -7.57 0.68
C ARG A 60 -1.66 -7.73 0.86
N VAL A 61 -0.95 -6.69 1.27
CA VAL A 61 0.52 -6.67 1.39
C VAL A 61 1.02 -7.58 2.51
N ARG A 62 0.28 -7.69 3.62
CA ARG A 62 0.60 -8.62 4.73
C ARG A 62 0.10 -10.05 4.50
N GLY A 63 -0.52 -10.33 3.36
CA GLY A 63 -1.08 -11.66 3.05
C GLY A 63 -2.31 -12.05 3.89
N ALA A 64 -3.00 -11.09 4.51
CA ALA A 64 -4.21 -11.34 5.30
C ALA A 64 -5.47 -11.55 4.45
N GLN A 65 -5.39 -11.23 3.15
CA GLN A 65 -6.35 -11.71 2.15
C GLN A 65 -5.89 -13.11 1.72
N GLY A 66 -6.40 -14.14 2.40
CA GLY A 66 -6.28 -15.52 1.94
C GLY A 66 -6.75 -15.63 0.50
N VAL A 67 -6.03 -16.40 -0.31
CA VAL A 67 -6.35 -16.65 -1.71
C VAL A 67 -7.79 -17.18 -1.79
N LYS A 68 -8.75 -16.33 -2.18
CA LYS A 68 -10.09 -16.79 -2.53
C LYS A 68 -10.00 -17.37 -3.94
N HIS A 69 -9.91 -18.69 -4.01
CA HIS A 69 -10.38 -19.55 -5.11
C HIS A 69 -10.00 -19.12 -6.54
N ILE A 70 -9.06 -19.86 -7.15
CA ILE A 70 -8.75 -19.74 -8.58
C ILE A 70 -9.63 -20.74 -9.33
N GLU A 71 -10.74 -20.29 -9.91
CA GLU A 71 -11.47 -21.06 -10.93
C GLU A 71 -11.22 -20.41 -12.29
N THR A 72 -10.40 -21.07 -13.10
CA THR A 72 -10.37 -20.85 -14.54
C THR A 72 -11.52 -21.64 -15.14
N VAL A 73 -12.62 -20.96 -15.50
CA VAL A 73 -13.59 -21.53 -16.44
C VAL A 73 -13.06 -21.27 -17.84
N VAL A 74 -12.62 -22.34 -18.52
CA VAL A 74 -12.39 -22.31 -19.97
C VAL A 74 -13.71 -22.69 -20.64
N HIS A 75 -14.21 -21.82 -21.51
CA HIS A 75 -15.02 -22.19 -22.66
C HIS A 75 -14.50 -21.42 -23.87
#